data_AF-A0A946FSC1-F1
#
_entry.id   AF-A0A946FSC1-F1
#
_cell.length_a   1.000
_cell.length_b   1.000
_cell.length_c   1.000
_cell.angle_alpha   90.00
_cell.angle_beta   90.00
_cell.angle_gamma   90.00
#
_symmetry.space_group_name_H-M   'P 1'
#
loop_
_entity.id
_entity.type
_entity.pdbx_description
1 polymer ?
#
loop_
_entity_poly.entity_id
_entity_poly.type
_entity_poly.pdbx_seq_one_letter_code
_entity_poly.pdbx_strand_id
1 'polypeptide(L)'
;MTIDFFCDLHMHSHYSDGKGTIEDLARSAIEKGLTTIAITDHMPLPFNPWYSVDMDKIGSYRDEINSVQKIYSHKLTILKGLEIEYVPQLSDW
;
A
#
# COMPACT_ATOMS: atom_id res chain seq x y z
N MET A 1 -14.79 -20.79 4.42
CA MET A 1 -14.48 -19.37 4.22
C MET A 1 -14.47 -18.74 5.60
N THR A 2 -13.32 -18.28 6.06
CA THR A 2 -13.16 -17.67 7.37
C THR A 2 -12.90 -16.19 7.15
N ILE A 3 -13.61 -15.33 7.88
CA ILE A 3 -13.38 -13.88 7.84
C ILE A 3 -12.16 -13.60 8.72
N ASP A 4 -11.17 -12.88 8.17
CA ASP A 4 -10.05 -12.34 8.94
C ASP A 4 -10.49 -11.00 9.55
N PHE A 5 -10.65 -10.94 10.87
CA PHE A 5 -11.00 -9.72 11.59
C PHE A 5 -9.77 -8.91 12.03
N PHE A 6 -8.57 -9.44 11.82
CA PHE A 6 -7.31 -8.83 12.22
C PHE A 6 -6.54 -8.34 10.98
N CYS A 7 -7.28 -7.76 10.03
CA CYS A 7 -6.68 -7.19 8.82
C CYS A 7 -7.08 -5.74 8.56
N ASP A 8 -6.17 -5.01 7.92
CA ASP A 8 -6.46 -3.72 7.29
C ASP A 8 -6.05 -3.78 5.81
N LEU A 9 -7.03 -3.66 4.92
CA LEU A 9 -6.83 -3.89 3.48
C LEU A 9 -6.81 -2.59 2.67
N HIS A 10 -6.70 -1.43 3.34
CA HIS A 10 -6.66 -0.14 2.68
C HIS A 10 -5.78 0.82 3.48
N MET A 11 -4.51 0.97 3.08
CA MET A 11 -3.52 1.76 3.81
C MET A 11 -2.59 2.51 2.86
N HIS A 12 -2.32 3.78 3.19
CA HIS A 12 -1.47 4.67 2.40
C HIS A 12 -0.16 4.97 3.13
N SER A 13 0.93 5.02 2.37
CA SER A 13 2.28 5.32 2.82
C SER A 13 2.73 6.70 2.34
N HIS A 14 3.97 7.08 2.64
CA HIS A 14 4.58 8.30 2.15
C HIS A 14 4.74 8.38 0.62
N TYR A 15 4.43 7.30 -0.11
CA TYR A 15 4.40 7.34 -1.57
C TYR A 15 3.15 8.04 -2.11
N SER A 16 2.08 8.17 -1.33
CA SER A 16 0.84 8.88 -1.69
C SER A 16 0.52 9.97 -0.65
N ASP A 17 -0.70 10.03 -0.14
CA ASP A 17 -1.14 11.00 0.87
C ASP A 17 -0.92 10.53 2.33
N GLY A 18 -0.35 9.33 2.50
CA GLY A 18 0.09 8.81 3.79
C GLY A 18 1.35 9.51 4.31
N LYS A 19 1.66 9.28 5.60
CA LYS A 19 2.84 9.89 6.26
C LYS A 19 3.90 8.88 6.69
N GLY A 20 3.53 7.61 6.83
CA GLY A 20 4.43 6.56 7.31
C GLY A 20 5.21 5.91 6.17
N THR A 21 6.41 5.40 6.49
CA THR A 21 7.07 4.43 5.62
C THR A 21 6.32 3.10 5.61
N ILE A 22 6.54 2.25 4.62
CA ILE A 22 5.90 0.91 4.61
C ILE A 22 6.35 0.11 5.84
N GLU A 23 7.57 0.35 6.33
CA GLU A 23 8.05 -0.25 7.56
C GLU A 23 7.32 0.27 8.81
N ASP A 24 7.03 1.57 8.89
CA ASP A 24 6.21 2.14 9.98
C ASP A 24 4.83 1.50 10.02
N LEU A 25 4.20 1.33 8.86
CA LEU A 25 2.90 0.68 8.74
C LEU A 25 2.97 -0.77 9.24
N ALA A 26 3.98 -1.54 8.82
CA ALA A 26 4.17 -2.92 9.25
C ALA A 26 4.40 -3.04 10.76
N ARG A 27 5.27 -2.20 11.35
CA ARG A 27 5.51 -2.18 12.80
C ARG A 27 4.24 -1.86 13.57
N SER A 28 3.53 -0.81 13.16
CA SER A 28 2.29 -0.41 13.83
C SER A 28 1.19 -1.47 13.73
N ALA A 29 1.09 -2.16 12.59
CA ALA A 29 0.15 -3.26 12.40
C ALA A 29 0.43 -4.42 13.36
N ILE A 30 1.70 -4.82 13.50
CA ILE A 30 2.13 -5.86 14.44
C ILE A 30 1.84 -5.45 15.89
N GLU A 31 2.15 -4.21 16.27
CA GLU A 31 1.86 -3.68 17.61
C GLU A 31 0.37 -3.68 17.95
N LYS A 32 -0.49 -3.47 16.94
CA LYS A 32 -1.96 -3.51 17.06
C LYS A 32 -2.55 -4.93 16.95
N GLY A 33 -1.72 -5.94 16.72
CA GLY A 33 -2.16 -7.34 16.62
C GLY A 33 -2.81 -7.71 15.30
N LEU A 34 -2.58 -6.94 14.23
CA LEU A 34 -3.02 -7.32 12.89
C LEU A 34 -2.17 -8.48 12.35
N THR A 35 -2.82 -9.40 11.64
CA THR A 35 -2.21 -10.55 10.97
C THR A 35 -1.96 -10.28 9.48
N THR A 36 -2.74 -9.37 8.90
CA THR A 36 -2.66 -9.03 7.48
C THR A 36 -2.82 -7.53 7.27
N ILE A 37 -1.99 -6.92 6.43
CA ILE A 37 -2.24 -5.57 5.89
C ILE A 37 -2.13 -5.56 4.37
N ALA A 38 -2.74 -4.58 3.71
CA ALA A 38 -2.49 -4.28 2.31
C ALA A 38 -1.99 -2.84 2.15
N ILE A 39 -0.88 -2.67 1.45
CA ILE A 39 -0.43 -1.35 1.02
C ILE A 39 -1.15 -1.05 -0.31
N THR A 40 -1.91 0.04 -0.32
CA THR A 40 -2.82 0.41 -1.40
C THR A 40 -2.74 1.90 -1.70
N ASP A 41 -1.53 2.46 -1.73
CA ASP A 41 -1.33 3.84 -2.14
C ASP A 41 -2.04 4.17 -3.48
N HIS A 42 -2.49 5.42 -3.61
CA HIS A 42 -3.12 5.96 -4.82
C HIS A 42 -2.31 5.71 -6.09
N MET A 43 -2.95 5.24 -7.16
CA MET A 43 -2.24 4.87 -8.38
C MET A 43 -1.57 6.07 -9.03
N PRO A 44 -0.44 5.88 -9.73
CA PRO A 44 0.13 6.93 -10.56
C PRO A 44 -0.84 7.43 -11.63
N LEU A 45 -1.05 8.75 -11.69
CA LEU A 45 -1.96 9.40 -12.64
C LEU A 45 -1.17 10.29 -13.62
N PRO A 46 -1.63 10.43 -14.88
CA PRO A 46 -0.90 11.18 -15.91
C PRO A 46 -0.79 12.69 -15.62
N PHE A 47 -1.61 13.20 -14.70
CA PHE A 47 -1.61 14.60 -14.27
C PHE A 47 -0.92 14.81 -12.90
N ASN A 48 -0.28 13.78 -12.36
CA ASN A 48 0.55 13.79 -11.15
C ASN A 48 0.00 14.63 -9.98
N PRO A 49 -1.20 14.31 -9.46
CA PRO A 49 -1.74 15.00 -8.30
C PRO A 49 -0.87 14.75 -7.06
N TRP A 50 -0.91 15.68 -6.10
CA TRP A 50 -0.11 15.62 -4.88
C TRP A 50 -0.34 14.39 -4.00
N TYR A 51 -1.47 13.69 -4.18
CA TYR A 51 -1.88 12.54 -3.40
C TYR A 51 -1.51 11.20 -4.04
N SER A 52 -1.04 11.15 -5.29
CA SER A 52 -0.74 9.89 -5.97
C SER A 52 0.73 9.51 -5.88
N VAL A 53 1.02 8.21 -6.05
CA VAL A 53 2.39 7.76 -6.30
C VAL A 53 2.92 8.37 -7.58
N ASP A 54 4.09 9.02 -7.51
CA ASP A 54 4.78 9.49 -8.72
C ASP A 54 5.12 8.31 -9.65
N MET A 55 4.91 8.47 -10.97
CA MET A 55 5.13 7.42 -11.97
C MET A 55 6.54 6.80 -11.92
N ASP A 56 7.57 7.59 -11.63
CA ASP A 56 8.96 7.13 -11.54
C ASP A 56 9.27 6.41 -10.22
N LYS A 57 8.41 6.56 -9.20
CA LYS A 57 8.55 5.93 -7.88
C LYS A 57 7.85 4.58 -7.76
N ILE A 58 7.04 4.17 -8.73
CA ILE A 58 6.30 2.90 -8.68
C ILE A 58 7.22 1.68 -8.50
N GLY A 59 8.43 1.73 -9.07
CA GLY A 59 9.45 0.71 -8.86
C GLY A 59 9.96 0.67 -7.42
N SER A 60 10.29 1.84 -6.85
CA SER A 60 10.72 1.98 -5.46
C SER A 60 9.63 1.53 -4.48
N TYR A 61 8.37 1.94 -4.72
CA TYR A 61 7.20 1.49 -3.97
C TYR A 61 7.12 -0.05 -3.91
N ARG A 62 7.16 -0.70 -5.08
CA ARG A 62 7.13 -2.17 -5.18
C ARG A 62 8.29 -2.81 -4.42
N ASP A 63 9.49 -2.26 -4.55
CA ASP A 63 10.71 -2.85 -4.00
C ASP A 63 10.81 -2.67 -2.49
N GLU A 64 10.33 -1.54 -1.95
CA GLU A 64 10.20 -1.33 -0.50
C GLU A 64 9.20 -2.31 0.11
N ILE A 65 8.01 -2.50 -0.49
CA ILE A 65 7.06 -3.51 -0.02
C ILE A 65 7.68 -4.91 -0.04
N ASN A 66 8.41 -5.26 -1.11
CA ASN A 66 9.11 -6.56 -1.19
C ASN A 66 10.14 -6.73 -0.06
N SER A 67 10.87 -5.67 0.28
CA SER A 67 11.86 -5.68 1.35
C SER A 67 11.20 -5.90 2.71
N VAL A 68 10.16 -5.11 3.02
CA VAL A 68 9.43 -5.19 4.28
C VAL A 68 8.69 -6.53 4.42
N GLN A 69 8.10 -7.06 3.33
CA GLN A 69 7.53 -8.41 3.28
C GLN A 69 8.54 -9.47 3.75
N LYS A 70 9.79 -9.42 3.28
CA LYS A 70 10.83 -10.37 3.69
C LYS A 70 11.15 -10.25 5.18
N ILE A 71 11.37 -9.02 5.66
CA ILE A 71 11.74 -8.71 7.06
C ILE A 71 10.66 -9.22 8.03
N TYR A 72 9.38 -9.00 7.73
CA TYR A 72 8.27 -9.28 8.63
C TYR A 72 7.46 -10.53 8.29
N SER A 73 7.89 -11.34 7.32
CA SER A 73 7.21 -12.55 6.81
C SER A 73 6.76 -13.55 7.88
N HIS A 74 7.42 -13.58 9.03
CA HIS A 74 7.11 -14.47 10.15
C HIS A 74 6.13 -13.87 11.18
N LYS A 75 5.72 -12.61 10.99
CA LYS A 75 4.85 -11.86 11.92
C LYS A 75 3.61 -11.25 11.27
N LEU A 76 3.71 -10.85 10.01
CA LEU A 76 2.67 -10.09 9.32
C LEU A 76 2.63 -10.48 7.85
N THR A 77 1.43 -10.78 7.35
CA THR A 77 1.20 -10.88 5.91
C THR A 77 1.01 -9.47 5.36
N ILE A 78 1.87 -9.07 4.44
CA ILE A 78 1.75 -7.76 3.77
C ILE A 78 1.35 -8.04 2.32
N LEU A 79 0.18 -7.56 1.92
CA LEU A 79 -0.30 -7.57 0.54
C LEU A 79 0.15 -6.29 -0.17
N LYS A 80 0.28 -6.39 -1.48
CA LYS A 80 0.73 -5.31 -2.35
C LYS A 80 -0.35 -5.01 -3.37
N GLY A 81 -0.81 -3.77 -3.39
CA GLY A 81 -1.77 -3.28 -4.35
C GLY A 81 -1.59 -1.80 -4.64
N LEU A 82 -2.61 -1.23 -5.25
CA LEU A 82 -2.81 0.20 -5.44
C LEU A 82 -4.31 0.45 -5.22
N GLU A 83 -4.66 1.60 -4.67
CA GLU A 83 -6.02 2.12 -4.84
C GLU A 83 -6.12 2.65 -6.28
N ILE A 84 -6.96 2.02 -7.11
CA ILE A 84 -7.09 2.36 -8.52
C ILE A 84 -8.22 3.38 -8.68
N GLU A 85 -7.87 4.60 -9.06
CA GLU A 85 -8.85 5.64 -9.33
C GLU A 85 -9.59 5.36 -10.63
N TYR A 86 -10.90 5.50 -10.57
CA TYR A 86 -11.72 5.57 -11.76
C TYR A 86 -11.75 7.01 -12.29
N VAL A 87 -11.10 7.26 -13.42
CA VAL A 87 -11.10 8.55 -14.10
C VAL A 87 -11.91 8.43 -15.39
N PRO A 88 -13.16 8.95 -15.44
CA PRO A 88 -14.04 8.78 -16.60
C PRO A 88 -13.40 9.22 -17.94
N GLN A 89 -12.59 10.28 -17.92
CA GLN A 89 -11.92 10.82 -19.09
C GLN A 89 -10.77 9.95 -19.62
N LEU A 90 -10.32 8.96 -18.84
CA LEU A 90 -9.30 7.99 -19.21
C LEU A 90 -9.88 6.58 -19.36
N SER A 91 -11.22 6.46 -19.32
CA SER A 91 -11.94 5.20 -19.28
C SER A 91 -12.44 4.73 -20.65
N ASP A 92 -11.66 4.93 -21.73
CA ASP A 92 -12.02 4.54 -23.11
C ASP A 92 -12.12 3.00 -23.33
N TRP A 93 -12.38 2.22 -22.29
CA TRP A 93 -12.65 0.78 -22.33
C TRP A 93 -14.12 0.46 -22.62
#